data_AF-N8ZJ25-F1
#
_entry.id   AF-N8ZJ25-F1
#
_cell.length_a   1.000
_cell.length_b   1.000
_cell.length_c   1.000
_cell.angle_alpha   90.00
_cell.angle_beta   90.00
_cell.angle_gamma   90.00
#
_symmetry.space_group_name_H-M   'P 1'
#
loop_
_entity.id
_entity.type
_entity.pdbx_description
1 polymer ?
#
loop_
_entity_poly.entity_id
_entity_poly.type
_entity_poly.pdbx_seq_one_letter_code
_entity_poly.pdbx_strand_id
1 'polypeptide(L)' 'MIVDFFRHGSGLSKGCLDYLLGEDREREHAQVLSGDVDLTAQLIDSSPFAKKYTSGCLSFYEHALSDQD' A
#
# COMPACT_ATOMS: atom_id res chain seq x y z
N MET A 1 8.32 -16.59 -0.59
CA MET A 1 7.23 -15.71 -0.10
C MET A 1 7.70 -15.07 1.20
N ILE A 2 7.72 -13.75 1.27
CA ILE A 2 8.07 -12.97 2.47
C ILE A 2 6.82 -12.22 2.91
N VAL A 3 6.50 -12.27 4.20
CA VAL A 3 5.43 -11.49 4.82
C VAL A 3 6.08 -10.52 5.79
N ASP A 4 5.79 -9.23 5.65
CA ASP A 4 6.25 -8.23 6.60
C ASP A 4 5.09 -7.32 7.03
N PHE A 5 5.04 -7.01 8.32
CA PHE A 5 4.07 -6.07 8.89
C PHE A 5 4.84 -4.85 9.39
N PHE A 6 4.59 -3.72 8.76
CA PHE A 6 5.23 -2.47 9.14
C PHE A 6 4.63 -1.91 10.43
N ARG A 7 5.38 -1.04 11.08
CA ARG A 7 4.85 -0.28 12.22
C ARG A 7 3.62 0.52 11.79
N HIS A 8 2.63 0.57 12.68
CA HIS A 8 1.40 1.34 12.45
C HIS A 8 1.71 2.81 12.13
N GLY A 9 0.96 3.37 11.19
CA GLY A 9 1.05 4.78 10.88
C GLY A 9 0.19 5.62 11.83
N SER A 10 0.78 6.67 12.38
CA SER A 10 0.09 7.73 13.13
C SER A 10 -0.23 8.95 12.27
N GLY A 11 0.31 9.01 11.05
CA GLY A 11 0.10 10.10 10.08
C GLY A 11 -1.07 9.87 9.13
N LEU A 12 -1.20 10.77 8.16
CA LEU A 12 -2.17 10.66 7.07
C LEU A 12 -1.73 9.65 6.00
N SER A 13 -2.66 9.30 5.13
CA SER A 13 -2.53 8.34 4.03
C SER A 13 -1.41 8.67 3.04
N LYS A 14 -1.10 9.96 2.83
CA LYS A 14 -0.10 10.41 1.84
C LYS A 14 1.21 9.62 1.93
N GLY A 15 1.80 9.51 3.13
CA GLY A 15 3.10 8.87 3.29
C GLY A 15 3.13 7.39 2.90
N CYS A 16 2.08 6.61 3.22
CA CYS A 16 2.03 5.21 2.82
C CYS A 16 1.70 5.03 1.34
N LEU A 17 0.82 5.88 0.79
CA LEU A 17 0.45 5.80 -0.62
C LEU A 17 1.62 6.20 -1.52
N ASP A 18 2.38 7.24 -1.14
CA ASP A 18 3.56 7.66 -1.90
C ASP A 18 4.66 6.59 -1.85
N TYR A 19 4.79 5.90 -0.73
CA TYR A 19 5.68 4.75 -0.64
C TYR A 19 5.28 3.61 -1.59
N LEU A 20 3.99 3.34 -1.79
CA LEU A 20 3.56 2.23 -2.65
C LEU A 20 3.51 2.61 -4.13
N LEU A 21 3.00 3.80 -4.43
CA LEU A 21 2.61 4.23 -5.79
C LEU A 21 3.46 5.38 -6.32
N GLY A 22 4.38 5.94 -5.54
CA GLY A 22 5.09 7.17 -5.88
C GLY A 22 4.30 8.42 -5.50
N GLU A 23 4.98 9.55 -5.39
CA GLU A 23 4.38 10.83 -4.99
C GLU A 23 3.25 11.26 -5.95
N ASP A 24 3.45 11.04 -7.26
CA ASP A 24 2.47 11.37 -8.31
C ASP A 24 1.62 10.17 -8.76
N ARG A 25 1.68 9.04 -8.04
CA ARG A 25 1.03 7.76 -8.40
C ARG A 25 1.58 7.09 -9.67
N GLU A 26 2.77 7.51 -10.13
CA GLU A 26 3.42 7.01 -11.34
C GLU A 26 4.71 6.21 -11.04
N ARG A 27 4.74 5.44 -9.96
CA ARG A 27 5.89 4.58 -9.66
C ARG A 27 6.05 3.49 -10.71
N GLU A 28 7.24 3.40 -11.28
CA GLU A 28 7.60 2.36 -12.24
C GLU A 28 7.31 0.96 -11.68
N HIS A 29 6.63 0.13 -12.48
CA HIS A 29 6.18 -1.24 -12.15
C HIS A 29 5.17 -1.37 -11.01
N ALA A 30 4.69 -0.27 -10.42
CA ALA A 30 3.63 -0.32 -9.43
C ALA A 30 2.27 -0.24 -10.10
N GLN A 31 1.37 -1.16 -9.75
CA GLN A 31 -0.02 -1.12 -10.22
C GLN A 31 -0.98 -1.54 -9.11
N VAL A 32 -2.16 -0.93 -9.12
CA VAL A 32 -3.26 -1.32 -8.23
C VAL A 32 -4.01 -2.47 -8.90
N LEU A 33 -3.87 -3.67 -8.34
CA LEU A 33 -4.55 -4.86 -8.85
C LEU A 33 -6.05 -4.87 -8.51
N SER A 34 -6.41 -4.28 -7.36
CA SER A 34 -7.79 -4.24 -6.86
C SER A 34 -7.97 -3.13 -5.82
N GLY A 35 -9.18 -2.59 -5.74
CA GLY A 35 -9.57 -1.53 -4.81
C GLY A 35 -9.42 -0.11 -5.37
N ASP A 36 -9.65 0.87 -4.51
CA ASP A 36 -9.62 2.29 -4.82
C ASP A 36 -8.66 3.01 -3.86
N VAL A 37 -7.67 3.69 -4.44
CA VAL A 37 -6.60 4.38 -3.71
C VAL A 37 -7.14 5.59 -2.96
N ASP A 38 -8.06 6.35 -3.56
CA ASP A 38 -8.63 7.56 -2.98
C ASP A 38 -9.60 7.22 -1.85
N LEU A 39 -10.40 6.16 -2.02
CA LEU A 39 -11.23 5.65 -0.93
C LEU A 39 -10.37 5.16 0.24
N THR A 40 -9.29 4.44 -0.05
CA THR A 40 -8.34 3.98 0.99
C THR A 40 -7.72 5.17 1.72
N ALA A 41 -7.34 6.22 0.99
CA ALA A 41 -6.84 7.46 1.58
C ALA A 41 -7.84 8.08 2.56
N GLN A 42 -9.10 8.23 2.12
CA GLN A 42 -10.18 8.80 2.93
C GLN A 42 -10.46 7.97 4.18
N LEU A 43 -10.43 6.64 4.09
CA LEU A 43 -10.62 5.74 5.25
C LEU A 43 -9.50 5.92 6.28
N ILE A 44 -8.25 6.00 5.84
CA ILE A 44 -7.10 6.24 6.72
C ILE A 44 -7.22 7.63 7.36
N ASP A 45 -7.50 8.66 6.57
CA ASP A 45 -7.45 10.04 7.02
C ASP A 45 -8.61 10.39 7.96
N SER A 46 -9.78 9.80 7.75
CA SER A 46 -10.97 9.94 8.60
C SER A 46 -10.89 9.17 9.92
N SER A 47 -9.92 8.27 10.09
CA SER A 47 -9.79 7.50 11.32
C SER A 47 -9.53 8.41 12.54
N PRO A 48 -10.34 8.32 13.61
CA PRO A 48 -10.19 9.14 14.81
C PRO A 48 -9.13 8.59 15.78
N PHE A 49 -8.54 7.43 15.49
CA PHE A 49 -7.60 6.76 16.37
C PHE A 49 -6.17 7.28 16.17
N ALA A 50 -5.36 7.25 17.22
CA ALA A 50 -3.94 7.60 17.14
C ALA A 50 -3.13 6.66 16.23
N LYS A 51 -3.61 5.43 16.04
CA LYS A 51 -3.08 4.45 15.10
C LYS A 51 -4.08 4.33 13.95
N LYS A 52 -3.87 5.12 12.90
CA LYS A 52 -4.85 5.25 11.81
C LYS A 52 -4.88 4.04 10.89
N TYR A 53 -3.72 3.40 10.70
CA TYR A 53 -3.58 2.22 9.85
C TYR A 53 -2.43 1.32 10.29
N THR A 54 -2.51 0.04 9.91
CA THR A 54 -1.40 -0.91 9.93
C THR A 54 -1.18 -1.39 8.50
N SER A 55 0.04 -1.23 8.00
CA SER A 55 0.41 -1.69 6.66
C SER A 55 1.25 -2.97 6.74
N GLY A 56 1.17 -3.80 5.71
CA GLY A 56 2.05 -4.96 5.53
C GLY A 56 2.19 -5.28 4.05
N CYS A 57 3.15 -6.14 3.72
CA CYS A 57 3.34 -6.61 2.36
C CYS A 57 3.50 -8.13 2.30
N LEU A 58 3.10 -8.69 1.16
CA LEU A 58 3.29 -10.08 0.78
C LEU A 58 4.12 -10.08 -0.50
N SER A 59 5.37 -10.48 -0.41
CA SER A 59 6.29 -10.53 -1.55
C SER A 59 6.49 -11.97 -2.00
N PHE A 60 6.41 -12.21 -3.31
CA PHE A 60 6.68 -13.50 -3.94
C PHE A 60 8.03 -13.44 -4.66
N TYR A 61 8.68 -14.61 -4.79
CA TYR A 61 9.87 -14.73 -5.62
C TYR A 61 9.43 -14.79 -7.08
N GLU A 62 10.11 -14.09 -7.99
CA GLU A 62 9.68 -13.89 -9.39
C GLU A 62 9.30 -15.20 -10.11
N HIS A 63 10.05 -16.29 -9.89
CA HIS A 63 9.74 -17.60 -10.49
C HIS A 63 8.42 -18.24 -10.03
N ALA A 64 7.76 -17.71 -9.00
CA ALA A 64 6.47 -18.19 -8.51
C ALA A 64 5.27 -17.50 -9.21
N LEU A 65 5.51 -16.49 -10.04
CA LEU A 65 4.48 -15.78 -10.80
C LEU A 65 4.72 -16.06 -12.29
N SER A 66 3.88 -16.92 -12.89
CA SER A 66 3.78 -16.95 -14.35
C SER A 66 3.08 -15.68 -14.78
N ASP A 67 3.70 -14.87 -15.63
CA ASP A 67 2.99 -13.78 -16.30
C ASP A 67 1.79 -14.40 -17.03
N GLN A 68 0.59 -14.15 -16.52
CA GLN A 68 -0.62 -14.44 -17.28
C GLN A 68 -0.81 -13.28 -18.25
N ASP A 69 -0.60 -13.58 -19.54
CA ASP A 69 -0.94 -12.73 -20.69
C ASP A 69 -2.39 -12.22 -20.64
#